data_AF-A0A2P4X3N5-F1
#
_entry.id   AF-A0A2P4X3N5-F1
#
_cell.length_a   1.000
_cell.length_b   1.000
_cell.length_c   1.000
_cell.angle_alpha   90.00
_cell.angle_beta   90.00
_cell.angle_gamma   90.00
#
_symmetry.space_group_name_H-M   'P 1'
#
loop_
_entity.id
_entity.type
_entity.pdbx_description
1 polymer ?
#
loop_
_entity_poly.entity_id
_entity_poly.type
_entity_poly.pdbx_seq_one_letter_code
_entity_poly.pdbx_strand_id
1 'polypeptide(L)'
;MKDKPHKWGAKLFMLNCSSTAYCIRFEPYLGKNSIIQGQEMLDAKTGPVAVARNLHHVFGDRTTQRMRLVVMDRYYTSVPLALHLLSRGFYSIGTVVTRRLGLSKYVIEKKKKRPINIERGTFTFAESTKVADLKMLHWWDNRPVHMLCTGGSIEMDRVVRREKTGEQAEVACPRVLKDYQTYMGGVDVHDQLRLQSCAVQEILQELFLGFVDLAVINAFIVFNIARTAHSKPKISHISFLKQLHLELCQFDEPDWDIVRRSQGLQGTPTKRRTPEGPVEHKPVLTEEMRKGNTEGSTKRRTRACKVCTILKEKINGGDTSSYCSGCVLQASGKSKSSRVYLCCKVKNIYDGKARSCFDIWHECWRNGALKPSGDGKRSTRVQLKNDGGDDDAVPQNHQGKSRRLQ
;
A
#
# COMPACT_ATOMS: atom_id res chain seq x y z
N MET A 1 1.65 -5.18 -14.27
CA MET A 1 1.54 -4.11 -15.28
C MET A 1 2.11 -4.64 -16.59
N LYS A 2 1.31 -4.65 -17.69
CA LYS A 2 1.67 -5.39 -18.92
C LYS A 2 2.92 -4.87 -19.63
N ASP A 3 3.15 -3.55 -19.61
CA ASP A 3 4.21 -2.88 -20.38
C ASP A 3 5.41 -2.44 -19.53
N LYS A 4 5.52 -2.93 -18.28
CA LYS A 4 6.65 -2.64 -17.39
C LYS A 4 7.66 -3.79 -17.41
N PRO A 5 8.98 -3.52 -17.25
CA PRO A 5 10.01 -4.56 -17.19
C PRO A 5 9.66 -5.66 -16.19
N HIS A 6 9.18 -5.27 -15.00
CA HIS A 6 8.59 -6.16 -14.01
C HIS A 6 7.06 -6.12 -14.09
N LYS A 7 6.46 -7.28 -14.42
CA LYS A 7 5.00 -7.40 -14.59
C LYS A 7 4.24 -7.45 -13.26
N TRP A 8 4.91 -7.78 -12.17
CA TRP A 8 4.33 -7.92 -10.83
C TRP A 8 5.10 -7.01 -9.87
N GLY A 9 4.40 -6.35 -8.95
CA GLY A 9 5.00 -5.43 -7.98
C GLY A 9 4.01 -4.42 -7.43
N ALA A 10 4.44 -3.70 -6.40
CA ALA A 10 3.70 -2.59 -5.82
C ALA A 10 3.70 -1.38 -6.77
N LYS A 11 2.56 -0.71 -6.89
CA LYS A 11 2.43 0.53 -7.68
C LYS A 11 2.42 1.72 -6.72
N LEU A 12 3.24 2.73 -7.00
CA LEU A 12 3.28 4.00 -6.27
C LEU A 12 2.84 5.15 -7.19
N PHE A 13 2.02 6.05 -6.68
CA PHE A 13 1.75 7.35 -7.30
C PHE A 13 2.76 8.36 -6.77
N MET A 14 3.70 8.80 -7.61
CA MET A 14 4.80 9.68 -7.20
C MET A 14 4.59 11.11 -7.70
N LEU A 15 4.95 12.08 -6.86
CA LEU A 15 5.03 13.50 -7.17
C LEU A 15 6.49 13.91 -7.06
N ASN A 16 7.09 14.27 -8.20
CA ASN A 16 8.50 14.61 -8.28
C ASN A 16 8.69 16.04 -8.78
N CYS A 17 9.80 16.66 -8.38
CA CYS A 17 10.29 17.88 -9.02
C CYS A 17 10.72 17.56 -10.45
N SER A 18 10.18 18.27 -11.44
CA SER A 18 10.52 18.04 -12.85
C SER A 18 11.98 18.35 -13.19
N SER A 19 12.59 19.31 -12.50
CA SER A 19 13.98 19.74 -12.78
C SER A 19 15.03 18.89 -12.07
N THR A 20 14.76 18.42 -10.85
CA THR A 20 15.76 17.70 -10.03
C THR A 20 15.49 16.22 -9.91
N ALA A 21 14.32 15.74 -10.36
CA ALA A 21 13.80 14.40 -10.13
C ALA A 21 13.58 14.04 -8.65
N TYR A 22 13.70 15.00 -7.72
CA TYR A 22 13.48 14.77 -6.29
C TYR A 22 12.05 14.30 -6.04
N CYS A 23 11.89 13.16 -5.36
CA CYS A 23 10.58 12.63 -4.99
C CYS A 23 10.06 13.39 -3.76
N ILE A 24 9.06 14.24 -3.98
CA ILE A 24 8.47 15.09 -2.94
C ILE A 24 7.50 14.27 -2.09
N ARG A 25 6.70 13.44 -2.76
CA ARG A 25 5.69 12.60 -2.11
C ARG A 25 5.38 11.39 -2.96
N PHE A 26 5.00 10.29 -2.32
CA PHE A 26 4.39 9.16 -2.99
C PHE A 26 3.18 8.62 -2.20
N GLU A 27 2.27 7.96 -2.91
CA GLU A 27 1.10 7.28 -2.34
C GLU A 27 1.04 5.83 -2.89
N PRO A 28 1.07 4.80 -2.04
CA PRO A 28 0.90 3.41 -2.49
C PRO A 28 -0.49 3.12 -3.04
N TYR A 29 -0.58 2.49 -4.21
CA TYR A 29 -1.84 2.01 -4.77
C TYR A 29 -2.22 0.66 -4.15
N LEU A 30 -3.30 0.65 -3.36
CA LEU A 30 -3.76 -0.51 -2.60
C LEU A 30 -4.83 -1.36 -3.31
N GLY A 31 -5.06 -1.16 -4.61
CA GLY A 31 -6.11 -1.86 -5.35
C GLY A 31 -7.50 -1.21 -5.25
N LYS A 32 -8.52 -1.94 -5.73
CA LYS A 32 -9.88 -1.41 -5.96
C LYS A 32 -10.75 -1.34 -4.70
N ASN A 33 -10.48 -2.16 -3.69
CA ASN A 33 -11.26 -2.20 -2.44
C ASN A 33 -10.30 -2.06 -1.27
N SER A 34 -10.29 -0.90 -0.62
CA SER A 34 -9.58 -0.76 0.66
C SER A 34 -10.51 -0.16 1.68
N ILE A 35 -10.80 -0.94 2.72
CA ILE A 35 -11.35 -0.44 3.96
C ILE A 35 -10.16 0.15 4.73
N ILE A 36 -10.11 1.47 4.86
CA ILE A 36 -9.15 2.13 5.75
C ILE A 36 -9.95 2.57 6.96
N GLN A 37 -9.62 2.06 8.14
CA GLN A 37 -10.29 2.39 9.42
C GLN A 37 -11.81 2.11 9.47
N GLY A 38 -12.28 1.04 8.81
CA GLY A 38 -13.69 0.64 8.89
C GLY A 38 -14.66 1.48 8.07
N GLN A 39 -14.18 2.54 7.41
CA GLN A 39 -14.94 3.26 6.38
C GLN A 39 -14.62 2.71 5.00
N GLU A 40 -15.66 2.31 4.27
CA GLU A 40 -15.61 2.25 2.82
C GLU A 40 -15.45 3.70 2.31
N MET A 41 -14.23 4.10 2.00
CA MET A 41 -14.08 5.29 1.18
C MET A 41 -14.53 4.93 -0.23
N LEU A 42 -15.67 5.48 -0.64
CA LEU A 42 -16.11 5.66 -2.04
C LEU A 42 -15.16 6.57 -2.84
N ASP A 43 -13.92 6.72 -2.39
CA ASP A 43 -12.91 7.46 -3.10
C ASP A 43 -12.47 6.59 -4.28
N ALA A 44 -12.96 6.95 -5.47
CA ALA A 44 -12.54 6.35 -6.72
C ALA A 44 -11.02 6.52 -6.85
N LYS A 45 -10.26 5.52 -6.37
CA LYS A 45 -8.79 5.40 -6.42
C LYS A 45 -8.25 5.30 -7.85
N THR A 46 -8.68 6.24 -8.66
CA THR A 46 -8.26 6.48 -10.02
C THR A 46 -7.03 7.38 -9.95
N GLY A 47 -6.12 7.25 -10.92
CA GLY A 47 -4.94 8.10 -11.02
C GLY A 47 -5.22 9.59 -10.77
N PRO A 48 -6.23 10.20 -11.40
CA PRO A 48 -6.53 11.61 -11.22
C PRO A 48 -6.72 12.05 -9.76
N VAL A 49 -7.40 11.24 -8.95
CA VAL A 49 -7.68 11.61 -7.55
C VAL A 49 -6.40 11.51 -6.70
N ALA A 50 -5.54 10.54 -6.98
CA ALA A 50 -4.23 10.45 -6.32
C ALA A 50 -3.36 11.68 -6.58
N VAL A 51 -3.46 12.29 -7.78
CA VAL A 51 -2.77 13.56 -8.08
C VAL A 51 -3.29 14.68 -7.19
N ALA A 52 -4.61 14.85 -7.10
CA ALA A 52 -5.22 15.87 -6.27
C ALA A 52 -4.85 15.71 -4.77
N ARG A 53 -4.92 14.48 -4.24
CA ARG A 53 -4.52 14.18 -2.85
C ARG A 53 -3.05 14.49 -2.60
N ASN A 54 -2.16 14.05 -3.48
CA ASN A 54 -0.72 14.29 -3.32
C ASN A 54 -0.40 15.79 -3.32
N LEU A 55 -1.00 16.57 -4.23
CA LEU A 55 -0.80 18.01 -4.29
C LEU A 55 -1.40 18.72 -3.06
N HIS A 56 -2.60 18.33 -2.63
CA HIS A 56 -3.23 18.86 -1.43
C HIS A 56 -2.37 18.59 -0.18
N HIS A 57 -1.81 17.39 -0.03
CA HIS A 57 -0.93 17.08 1.10
C HIS A 57 0.35 17.93 1.13
N VAL A 58 0.93 18.25 -0.04
CA VAL A 58 2.19 18.98 -0.12
C VAL A 58 1.98 20.49 -0.01
N PHE A 59 0.92 21.02 -0.61
CA PHE A 59 0.71 22.47 -0.73
C PHE A 59 -0.44 23.00 0.15
N GLY A 60 -1.22 22.10 0.77
CA GLY A 60 -2.39 22.46 1.57
C GLY A 60 -3.49 23.12 0.75
N ASP A 61 -4.37 23.86 1.44
CA ASP A 61 -5.46 24.64 0.84
C ASP A 61 -5.08 26.05 0.40
N ARG A 62 -3.81 26.42 0.59
CA ARG A 62 -3.34 27.75 0.25
C ARG A 62 -3.16 27.85 -1.25
N THR A 63 -3.97 28.69 -1.89
CA THR A 63 -3.70 29.14 -3.25
C THR A 63 -2.35 29.82 -3.25
N THR A 64 -1.37 29.25 -3.94
CA THR A 64 -0.03 29.82 -4.00
C THR A 64 -0.08 31.17 -4.70
N GLN A 65 0.65 32.18 -4.20
CA GLN A 65 0.72 33.49 -4.87
C GLN A 65 1.26 33.42 -6.31
N ARG A 66 1.95 32.34 -6.65
CA ARG A 66 2.43 32.03 -8.01
C ARG A 66 1.84 30.69 -8.46
N MET A 67 1.33 30.65 -9.68
CA MET A 67 0.85 29.43 -10.31
C MET A 67 2.01 28.44 -10.50
N ARG A 68 1.80 27.16 -10.17
CA ARG A 68 2.78 26.08 -10.42
C ARG A 68 2.28 25.18 -11.54
N LEU A 69 3.20 24.71 -12.40
CA LEU A 69 2.88 23.78 -13.47
C LEU A 69 2.98 22.32 -12.99
N VAL A 70 1.92 21.54 -13.22
CA VAL A 70 1.84 20.11 -12.98
C VAL A 70 1.85 19.38 -14.33
N VAL A 71 2.89 18.59 -14.57
CA VAL A 71 3.00 17.77 -15.78
C VAL A 71 2.60 16.33 -15.49
N MET A 72 1.71 15.77 -16.29
CA MET A 72 1.13 14.45 -16.02
C MET A 72 0.97 13.59 -17.28
N ASP A 73 1.06 12.28 -17.09
CA ASP A 73 0.82 11.30 -18.15
C ASP A 73 -0.68 11.09 -18.43
N ARG A 74 -1.00 10.53 -19.60
CA ARG A 74 -2.35 10.21 -20.09
C ARG A 74 -3.23 9.39 -19.14
N TYR A 75 -2.62 8.64 -18.22
CA TYR A 75 -3.36 7.90 -17.22
C TYR A 75 -4.08 8.84 -16.22
N TYR A 76 -3.47 9.98 -15.92
CA TYR A 76 -3.93 10.97 -14.94
C TYR A 76 -4.74 12.09 -15.57
N THR A 77 -4.43 12.47 -16.82
CA THR A 77 -5.05 13.62 -17.48
C THR A 77 -6.56 13.47 -17.70
N SER A 78 -7.33 14.44 -17.22
CA SER A 78 -8.77 14.55 -17.46
C SER A 78 -9.25 15.98 -17.29
N VAL A 79 -10.36 16.34 -17.94
CA VAL A 79 -10.96 17.69 -17.82
C VAL A 79 -11.35 18.03 -16.38
N PRO A 80 -12.05 17.15 -15.62
CA PRO A 80 -12.37 17.46 -14.23
C PRO A 80 -11.13 17.72 -13.36
N LEU A 81 -10.05 16.95 -13.56
CA LEU A 81 -8.80 17.19 -12.83
C LEU A 81 -8.17 18.53 -13.23
N ALA A 82 -8.10 18.84 -14.53
CA ALA A 82 -7.50 20.10 -14.99
C ALA A 82 -8.23 21.32 -14.41
N LEU A 83 -9.57 21.28 -14.37
CA LEU A 83 -10.40 22.31 -13.73
C LEU A 83 -10.15 22.41 -12.22
N HIS A 84 -10.10 21.26 -11.55
CA HIS A 84 -9.82 21.21 -10.11
C HIS A 84 -8.44 21.80 -9.79
N LEU A 85 -7.41 21.43 -10.54
CA LEU A 85 -6.06 21.98 -10.37
C LEU A 85 -6.01 23.49 -10.63
N LEU A 86 -6.68 23.96 -11.69
CA LEU A 86 -6.75 25.39 -12.01
C LEU A 86 -7.39 26.18 -10.85
N SER A 87 -8.51 25.69 -10.29
CA SER A 87 -9.17 26.32 -9.14
C SER A 87 -8.29 26.37 -7.87
N ARG A 88 -7.26 25.53 -7.81
CA ARG A 88 -6.32 25.40 -6.69
C ARG A 88 -5.01 26.16 -6.92
N GLY A 89 -4.90 26.91 -8.01
CA GLY A 89 -3.68 27.67 -8.33
C GLY A 89 -2.60 26.85 -9.05
N PHE A 90 -2.99 25.77 -9.75
CA PHE A 90 -2.08 24.95 -10.54
C PHE A 90 -2.43 24.99 -12.02
N TYR A 91 -1.43 25.29 -12.84
CA TYR A 91 -1.46 24.96 -14.25
C TYR A 91 -1.19 23.47 -14.43
N SER A 92 -1.70 22.91 -15.50
CA SER A 92 -1.61 21.48 -15.77
C SER A 92 -1.35 21.23 -17.24
N ILE A 93 -0.47 20.29 -17.57
CA ILE A 93 -0.25 19.86 -18.95
C ILE A 93 -0.12 18.34 -18.95
N GLY A 94 -0.83 17.68 -19.85
CA GLY A 94 -0.68 16.25 -20.05
C GLY A 94 -1.17 15.78 -21.41
N THR A 95 -0.61 14.66 -21.87
CA THR A 95 -1.25 13.90 -22.95
C THR A 95 -2.58 13.36 -22.47
N VAL A 96 -3.58 13.18 -23.33
CA VAL A 96 -4.93 12.78 -22.91
C VAL A 96 -5.47 11.60 -23.72
N VAL A 97 -6.22 10.71 -23.05
CA VAL A 97 -6.97 9.65 -23.72
C VAL A 97 -8.23 10.25 -24.33
N THR A 98 -8.38 10.14 -25.65
CA THR A 98 -9.49 10.75 -26.42
C THR A 98 -10.90 10.26 -26.04
N ARG A 99 -11.01 9.11 -25.36
CA ARG A 99 -12.28 8.58 -24.85
C ARG A 99 -12.75 9.23 -23.53
N ARG A 100 -11.95 10.12 -22.93
CA ARG A 100 -12.32 10.84 -21.72
C ARG A 100 -13.45 11.82 -22.02
N LEU A 101 -14.37 11.97 -21.06
CA LEU A 101 -15.48 12.92 -21.15
C LEU A 101 -14.98 14.37 -21.03
N GLY A 102 -15.72 15.31 -21.62
CA GLY A 102 -15.46 16.74 -21.56
C GLY A 102 -14.46 17.27 -22.61
N LEU A 103 -13.89 16.41 -23.45
CA LEU A 103 -12.97 16.80 -24.51
C LEU A 103 -13.71 17.40 -25.72
N SER A 104 -13.09 18.39 -26.37
CA SER A 104 -13.63 19.01 -27.60
C SER A 104 -13.58 18.02 -28.77
N LYS A 105 -14.74 17.64 -29.30
CA LYS A 105 -14.85 16.72 -30.44
C LYS A 105 -14.18 17.26 -31.72
N TYR A 106 -14.04 18.58 -31.84
CA TYR A 106 -13.42 19.24 -32.99
C TYR A 106 -11.91 18.97 -33.09
N VAL A 107 -11.25 18.74 -31.95
CA VAL A 107 -9.80 18.50 -31.88
C VAL A 107 -9.48 17.00 -31.85
N ILE A 108 -10.48 16.15 -31.62
CA ILE A 108 -10.26 14.69 -31.58
C ILE A 108 -10.09 14.16 -33.00
N GLU A 109 -8.84 14.01 -33.39
CA GLU A 109 -8.47 13.25 -34.58
C GLU A 109 -8.73 11.74 -34.42
N LYS A 110 -9.37 11.15 -35.44
CA LYS A 110 -9.72 9.72 -35.51
C LYS A 110 -8.70 8.90 -36.30
N LYS A 111 -7.95 9.53 -37.20
CA LYS A 111 -6.91 8.88 -38.01
C LYS A 111 -5.77 8.40 -37.12
N LYS A 112 -5.31 7.17 -37.33
CA LYS A 112 -4.22 6.56 -36.53
C LYS A 112 -2.82 7.06 -36.91
N LYS A 113 -2.66 7.57 -38.13
CA LYS A 113 -1.39 8.03 -38.70
C LYS A 113 -1.60 9.41 -39.34
N ARG A 114 -0.54 10.20 -39.37
CA ARG A 114 -0.51 11.48 -40.08
C ARG A 114 -0.76 11.26 -41.58
N PRO A 115 -1.72 11.98 -42.19
CA PRO A 115 -1.89 12.02 -43.65
C PRO A 115 -0.65 12.53 -44.36
N ILE A 116 -0.38 12.03 -45.57
CA ILE A 116 0.80 12.42 -46.36
C ILE A 116 0.81 13.92 -46.69
N ASN A 117 -0.38 14.49 -46.93
CA ASN A 117 -0.58 15.89 -47.28
C ASN A 117 -0.52 16.85 -46.08
N ILE A 118 -0.36 16.35 -44.85
CA ILE A 118 -0.23 17.18 -43.65
C ILE A 118 1.23 17.15 -43.21
N GLU A 119 1.85 18.32 -43.11
CA GLU A 119 3.22 18.45 -42.64
C GLU A 119 3.37 17.93 -41.20
N ARG A 120 4.53 17.32 -40.90
CA ARG A 120 4.85 16.94 -39.53
C ARG A 120 5.05 18.22 -38.72
N GLY A 121 4.41 18.30 -37.56
CA GLY A 121 4.50 19.48 -36.70
C GLY A 121 3.25 20.36 -36.70
N THR A 122 2.36 20.20 -37.69
CA THR A 122 1.08 20.91 -37.71
C THR A 122 0.24 20.53 -36.48
N PHE A 123 -0.48 21.49 -35.91
CA PHE A 123 -1.42 21.23 -34.82
C PHE A 123 -2.73 21.99 -35.01
N THR A 124 -3.76 21.50 -34.33
CA THR A 124 -5.04 22.19 -34.18
C THR A 124 -5.35 22.26 -32.71
N PHE A 125 -5.95 23.37 -32.28
CA PHE A 125 -6.34 23.55 -30.89
C PHE A 125 -7.75 24.12 -30.78
N ALA A 126 -8.36 23.93 -29.62
CA ALA A 126 -9.58 24.57 -29.20
C ALA A 126 -9.37 25.11 -27.79
N GLU A 127 -9.86 26.31 -27.57
CA GLU A 127 -9.89 26.97 -26.27
C GLU A 127 -11.31 26.96 -25.72
N SER A 128 -11.43 26.77 -24.40
CA SER A 128 -12.72 26.80 -23.74
C SER A 128 -13.24 28.24 -23.66
N THR A 129 -14.47 28.45 -24.13
CA THR A 129 -15.15 29.74 -23.99
C THR A 129 -15.67 30.01 -22.57
N LYS A 130 -15.75 28.96 -21.75
CA LYS A 130 -16.30 29.04 -20.37
C LYS A 130 -15.24 29.10 -19.28
N VAL A 131 -14.04 28.61 -19.59
CA VAL A 131 -12.95 28.50 -18.62
C VAL A 131 -11.71 29.04 -19.30
N ALA A 132 -11.29 30.24 -18.89
CA ALA A 132 -10.07 30.85 -19.36
C ALA A 132 -8.89 29.88 -19.19
N ASP A 133 -7.96 29.94 -20.14
CA ASP A 133 -6.72 29.16 -20.15
C ASP A 133 -6.85 27.64 -20.30
N LEU A 134 -8.06 27.08 -20.32
CA LEU A 134 -8.27 25.66 -20.63
C LEU A 134 -8.23 25.46 -22.14
N LYS A 135 -7.21 24.73 -22.61
CA LYS A 135 -7.00 24.46 -24.02
C LYS A 135 -6.83 22.96 -24.26
N MET A 136 -7.32 22.50 -25.39
CA MET A 136 -7.10 21.15 -25.90
C MET A 136 -6.48 21.27 -27.29
N LEU A 137 -5.49 20.44 -27.58
CA LEU A 137 -4.85 20.42 -28.89
C LEU A 137 -4.55 18.99 -29.34
N HIS A 138 -4.39 18.82 -30.65
CA HIS A 138 -3.69 17.68 -31.21
C HIS A 138 -2.52 18.16 -32.07
N TRP A 139 -1.41 17.47 -31.97
CA TRP A 139 -0.19 17.74 -32.73
C TRP A 139 0.16 16.54 -33.61
N TRP A 140 0.56 16.82 -34.85
CA TRP A 140 0.86 15.80 -35.85
C TRP A 140 2.33 15.38 -35.83
N ASP A 141 2.60 14.27 -35.15
CA ASP A 141 3.85 13.53 -35.31
C ASP A 141 3.71 12.46 -36.42
N ASN A 142 4.28 11.27 -36.25
CA ASN A 142 3.89 10.09 -37.05
C ASN A 142 2.45 9.64 -36.75
N ARG A 143 1.97 9.92 -35.54
CA ARG A 143 0.61 9.67 -35.05
C ARG A 143 0.12 10.95 -34.37
N PRO A 144 -1.20 11.19 -34.29
CA PRO A 144 -1.70 12.36 -33.59
C PRO A 144 -1.42 12.22 -32.09
N VAL A 145 -0.94 13.29 -31.48
CA VAL A 145 -0.74 13.41 -30.04
C VAL A 145 -1.75 14.40 -29.49
N HIS A 146 -2.70 13.91 -28.68
CA HIS A 146 -3.70 14.75 -28.04
C HIS A 146 -3.22 15.21 -26.67
N MET A 147 -3.37 16.50 -26.40
CA MET A 147 -2.98 17.12 -25.15
C MET A 147 -4.11 17.97 -24.58
N LEU A 148 -4.14 18.03 -23.25
CA LEU A 148 -5.00 18.91 -22.48
C LEU A 148 -4.11 19.76 -21.57
N CYS A 149 -4.36 21.07 -21.54
CA CYS A 149 -3.60 21.98 -20.69
C CYS A 149 -4.45 23.09 -20.09
N THR A 150 -3.97 23.62 -18.97
CA THR A 150 -4.39 24.89 -18.37
C THR A 150 -3.16 25.81 -18.29
N GLY A 151 -3.28 27.04 -18.78
CA GLY A 151 -2.22 28.07 -18.77
C GLY A 151 -1.09 27.88 -19.79
N GLY A 152 -1.14 26.83 -20.62
CA GLY A 152 -0.10 26.56 -21.62
C GLY A 152 -0.18 27.49 -22.83
N SER A 153 0.98 27.95 -23.33
CA SER A 153 1.09 28.77 -24.55
C SER A 153 0.97 27.93 -25.82
N ILE A 154 0.26 28.48 -26.81
CA ILE A 154 0.07 27.90 -28.16
C ILE A 154 0.99 28.56 -29.20
N GLU A 155 1.88 29.45 -28.76
CA GLU A 155 2.90 30.04 -29.63
C GLU A 155 3.72 28.95 -30.34
N MET A 156 4.10 29.25 -31.59
CA MET A 156 4.95 28.37 -32.37
C MET A 156 6.34 28.29 -31.74
N ASP A 157 6.84 27.07 -31.60
CA ASP A 157 8.19 26.73 -31.18
C ASP A 157 8.65 25.49 -31.95
N ARG A 158 9.82 24.94 -31.62
CA ARG A 158 10.40 23.75 -32.23
C ARG A 158 10.86 22.75 -31.18
N VAL A 159 10.73 21.48 -31.54
CA VAL A 159 11.28 20.34 -30.78
C VAL A 159 12.15 19.50 -31.69
N VAL A 160 13.25 19.00 -31.12
CA VAL A 160 14.13 18.05 -31.81
C VAL A 160 13.49 16.66 -31.77
N ARG A 161 13.35 16.04 -32.93
CA ARG A 161 12.84 14.67 -33.10
C ARG A 161 13.86 13.84 -33.84
N ARG A 162 14.00 12.58 -33.43
CA ARG A 162 14.82 11.61 -34.15
C ARG A 162 14.01 10.98 -35.27
N GLU A 163 14.56 11.05 -36.48
CA GLU A 163 14.01 10.37 -37.64
C GLU A 163 14.37 8.88 -37.64
N LYS A 164 13.70 8.11 -38.50
CA LYS A 164 14.00 6.68 -38.66
C LYS A 164 15.43 6.43 -39.17
N THR A 165 16.00 7.39 -39.88
CA THR A 165 17.39 7.40 -40.35
C THR A 165 18.39 7.56 -39.19
N GLY A 166 17.92 7.92 -38.00
CA GLY A 166 18.75 8.22 -36.84
C GLY A 166 19.15 9.69 -36.73
N GLU A 167 18.93 10.47 -37.79
CA GLU A 167 19.16 11.93 -37.85
C GLU A 167 18.21 12.69 -36.94
N GLN A 168 18.64 13.87 -36.50
CA GLN A 168 17.83 14.79 -35.72
C GLN A 168 17.22 15.84 -36.63
N ALA A 169 15.91 16.00 -36.57
CA ALA A 169 15.15 17.00 -37.31
C ALA A 169 14.43 17.92 -36.33
N GLU A 170 14.45 19.23 -36.63
CA GLU A 170 13.63 20.20 -35.92
C GLU A 170 12.21 20.21 -36.49
N VAL A 171 11.24 19.94 -35.62
CA VAL A 171 9.82 19.88 -35.98
C VAL A 171 9.09 21.00 -35.28
N ALA A 172 8.27 21.75 -36.03
CA ALA A 172 7.41 22.78 -35.47
C ALA A 172 6.43 22.18 -34.46
N CYS A 173 6.19 22.88 -33.36
CA CYS A 173 5.27 22.46 -32.33
C CYS A 173 4.74 23.66 -31.54
N PRO A 174 3.62 23.52 -30.83
CA PRO A 174 3.20 24.56 -29.90
C PRO A 174 4.07 24.52 -28.64
N ARG A 175 4.35 25.67 -28.05
CA ARG A 175 5.20 25.82 -26.85
C ARG A 175 4.78 24.91 -25.69
N VAL A 176 3.48 24.71 -25.46
CA VAL A 176 2.95 23.77 -24.47
C VAL A 176 3.47 22.33 -24.65
N LEU A 177 3.72 21.90 -25.89
CA LEU A 177 4.25 20.57 -26.18
C LEU A 177 5.73 20.48 -25.84
N LYS A 178 6.49 21.54 -26.14
CA LYS A 178 7.89 21.65 -25.74
C LYS A 178 8.03 21.66 -24.21
N ASP A 179 7.19 22.42 -23.51
CA ASP A 179 7.16 22.43 -22.04
C ASP A 179 6.85 21.04 -21.47
N TYR A 180 5.86 20.34 -22.05
CA TYR A 180 5.57 18.95 -21.67
C TYR A 180 6.79 18.04 -21.85
N GLN A 181 7.45 18.09 -23.01
CA GLN A 181 8.61 17.24 -23.29
C GLN A 181 9.79 17.56 -22.37
N THR A 182 9.99 18.84 -22.02
CA THR A 182 11.04 19.28 -21.09
C THR A 182 10.81 18.76 -19.67
N TYR A 183 9.56 18.74 -19.19
CA TYR A 183 9.26 18.53 -17.77
C TYR A 183 8.63 17.17 -17.42
N MET A 184 8.19 16.37 -18.39
CA MET A 184 7.52 15.07 -18.13
C MET A 184 8.43 14.01 -17.49
N GLY A 185 9.76 14.15 -17.63
CA GLY A 185 10.72 13.10 -17.30
C GLY A 185 11.06 12.94 -15.81
N GLY A 186 10.63 13.85 -14.92
CA GLY A 186 11.11 13.86 -13.52
C GLY A 186 10.87 12.56 -12.74
N VAL A 187 9.76 11.87 -13.00
CA VAL A 187 9.43 10.57 -12.37
C VAL A 187 10.26 9.44 -12.98
N ASP A 188 10.41 9.43 -14.31
CA ASP A 188 11.16 8.39 -15.01
C ASP A 188 12.66 8.47 -14.71
N VAL A 189 13.21 9.68 -14.60
CA VAL A 189 14.61 9.91 -14.16
C VAL A 189 14.83 9.39 -12.75
N HIS A 190 13.86 9.59 -11.85
CA HIS A 190 13.94 9.04 -10.49
C HIS A 190 13.89 7.51 -10.49
N ASP A 191 12.99 6.90 -11.27
CA ASP A 191 12.85 5.44 -11.36
C ASP A 191 14.07 4.78 -12.03
N GLN A 192 14.74 5.46 -12.97
CA GLN A 192 16.00 5.01 -13.58
C GLN A 192 17.16 4.92 -12.60
N LEU A 193 17.16 5.75 -11.55
CA LEU A 193 18.20 5.70 -10.52
C LEU A 193 17.97 4.58 -9.51
N ARG A 194 16.79 3.93 -9.50
CA ARG A 194 16.48 2.82 -8.60
C ARG A 194 17.19 1.55 -9.04
N LEU A 195 17.81 0.88 -8.08
CA LEU A 195 18.46 -0.42 -8.29
C LEU A 195 17.37 -1.49 -8.47
N GLN A 196 17.22 -2.03 -9.67
CA GLN A 196 16.18 -3.02 -10.00
C GLN A 196 16.59 -4.47 -9.69
N SER A 197 17.14 -4.73 -8.49
CA SER A 197 17.69 -6.07 -8.21
C SER A 197 17.61 -6.45 -6.73
N CYS A 198 16.47 -6.98 -6.29
CA CYS A 198 16.47 -7.93 -5.18
C CYS A 198 15.31 -8.92 -5.35
N ALA A 199 15.62 -10.19 -5.54
CA ALA A 199 14.63 -11.26 -5.59
C ALA A 199 14.28 -11.66 -4.15
N VAL A 200 13.43 -10.87 -3.50
CA VAL A 200 13.05 -11.12 -2.10
C VAL A 200 11.65 -11.74 -2.07
N GLN A 201 11.50 -12.85 -1.34
CA GLN A 201 10.29 -13.68 -1.39
C GLN A 201 9.08 -13.05 -0.68
N GLU A 202 9.29 -12.01 0.13
CA GLU A 202 8.23 -11.36 0.91
C GLU A 202 7.99 -9.92 0.44
N ILE A 203 6.76 -9.62 0.03
CA ILE A 203 6.30 -8.31 -0.47
C ILE A 203 6.66 -7.15 0.48
N LEU A 204 6.65 -7.38 1.80
CA LEU A 204 7.00 -6.38 2.81
C LEU A 204 8.49 -5.99 2.74
N GLN A 205 9.37 -6.97 2.53
CA GLN A 205 10.80 -6.74 2.39
C GLN A 205 11.11 -6.05 1.06
N GLU A 206 10.44 -6.43 -0.03
CA GLU A 206 10.54 -5.71 -1.31
C GLU A 206 10.10 -4.25 -1.20
N LEU A 207 9.00 -3.98 -0.48
CA LEU A 207 8.50 -2.62 -0.26
C LEU A 207 9.47 -1.80 0.60
N PHE A 208 10.01 -2.40 1.67
CA PHE A 208 11.00 -1.77 2.53
C PHE A 208 12.25 -1.38 1.74
N LEU A 209 12.84 -2.32 0.98
CA LEU A 209 14.00 -2.05 0.14
C LEU A 209 13.69 -0.97 -0.91
N GLY A 210 12.49 -1.00 -1.50
CA GLY A 210 12.05 0.06 -2.41
C GLY A 210 11.97 1.45 -1.77
N PHE A 211 11.66 1.54 -0.47
CA PHE A 211 11.69 2.80 0.27
C PHE A 211 13.09 3.24 0.66
N VAL A 212 13.99 2.30 0.98
CA VAL A 212 15.41 2.59 1.19
C VAL A 212 16.01 3.17 -0.10
N ASP A 213 15.75 2.55 -1.26
CA ASP A 213 16.19 3.08 -2.55
C ASP A 213 15.70 4.51 -2.79
N LEU A 214 14.41 4.77 -2.54
CA LEU A 214 13.81 6.10 -2.71
C LEU A 214 14.49 7.14 -1.81
N ALA A 215 14.77 6.79 -0.55
CA ALA A 215 15.48 7.65 0.38
C ALA A 215 16.92 7.92 -0.07
N VAL A 216 17.64 6.88 -0.52
CA VAL A 216 19.02 6.99 -1.02
C VAL A 216 19.09 7.88 -2.27
N ILE A 217 18.14 7.77 -3.20
CA ILE A 217 18.10 8.63 -4.39
C ILE A 217 17.80 10.09 -4.02
N ASN A 218 16.84 10.31 -3.11
CA ASN A 218 16.56 11.66 -2.62
C ASN A 218 17.80 12.25 -1.92
N ALA A 219 18.52 11.46 -1.12
CA ALA A 219 19.77 11.87 -0.48
C ALA A 219 20.86 12.20 -1.52
N PHE A 220 21.02 11.38 -2.54
CA PHE A 220 21.94 11.62 -3.66
C PHE A 220 21.65 12.94 -4.37
N ILE A 221 20.38 13.22 -4.66
CA ILE A 221 19.94 14.47 -5.30
C ILE A 221 20.30 15.67 -4.41
N VAL A 222 19.94 15.63 -3.13
CA VAL A 222 20.23 16.72 -2.18
C VAL A 222 21.73 16.92 -2.01
N PHE A 223 22.49 15.82 -1.90
CA PHE A 223 23.95 15.85 -1.77
C PHE A 223 24.61 16.55 -2.96
N ASN A 224 24.23 16.20 -4.19
CA ASN A 224 24.78 16.85 -5.38
C ASN A 224 24.33 18.31 -5.54
N ILE A 225 23.11 18.67 -5.10
CA ILE A 225 22.65 20.07 -5.04
C ILE A 225 23.53 20.86 -4.06
N ALA A 226 23.74 20.35 -2.85
CA ALA A 226 24.57 21.00 -1.83
C ALA A 226 26.02 21.16 -2.32
N ARG A 227 26.60 20.13 -2.96
CA ARG A 227 27.94 20.24 -3.57
C ARG A 227 28.00 21.36 -4.60
N THR A 228 27.01 21.44 -5.49
CA THR A 228 26.95 22.50 -6.51
C THR A 228 26.85 23.89 -5.85
N ALA A 229 26.04 24.02 -4.78
CA ALA A 229 25.93 25.27 -4.02
C ALA A 229 27.24 25.68 -3.33
N HIS A 230 28.10 24.71 -2.99
CA HIS A 230 29.46 24.93 -2.48
C HIS A 230 30.53 24.92 -3.58
N SER A 231 30.16 25.10 -4.85
CA SER A 231 31.08 25.12 -6.00
C SER A 231 31.93 23.85 -6.16
N LYS A 232 31.46 22.71 -5.64
CA LYS A 232 32.08 21.39 -5.80
C LYS A 232 31.46 20.65 -6.99
N PRO A 233 32.24 19.86 -7.75
CA PRO A 233 31.69 19.08 -8.85
C PRO A 233 30.73 18.00 -8.33
N LYS A 234 29.68 17.72 -9.11
CA LYS A 234 28.76 16.60 -8.84
C LYS A 234 29.52 15.28 -8.89
N ILE A 235 29.11 14.33 -8.06
CA ILE A 235 29.63 12.97 -8.11
C ILE A 235 28.64 12.03 -8.78
N SER A 236 29.16 10.93 -9.33
CA SER A 236 28.34 9.87 -9.93
C SER A 236 27.51 9.15 -8.86
N HIS A 237 26.39 8.55 -9.26
CA HIS A 237 25.55 7.77 -8.36
C HIS A 237 26.32 6.61 -7.71
N ILE A 238 27.18 5.91 -8.47
CA ILE A 238 28.00 4.80 -7.97
C ILE A 238 29.01 5.29 -6.92
N SER A 239 29.67 6.42 -7.18
CA SER A 239 30.62 7.01 -6.22
C SER A 239 29.92 7.39 -4.92
N PHE A 240 28.73 7.97 -5.01
CA PHE A 240 27.91 8.31 -3.84
C PHE A 240 27.54 7.06 -3.04
N LEU A 241 27.05 6.00 -3.70
CA LEU A 241 26.69 4.76 -3.03
C LEU A 241 27.88 4.10 -2.33
N LYS A 242 29.06 4.10 -2.96
CA LYS A 242 30.30 3.59 -2.34
C LYS A 242 30.66 4.37 -1.10
N GLN A 243 30.61 5.71 -1.17
CA GLN A 243 30.89 6.57 -0.03
C GLN A 243 29.88 6.32 1.11
N LEU A 244 28.58 6.34 0.80
CA LEU A 244 27.52 6.08 1.78
C LEU A 244 27.67 4.70 2.43
N HIS A 245 28.02 3.68 1.66
CA HIS A 245 28.25 2.33 2.18
C HIS A 245 29.41 2.30 3.19
N LEU A 246 30.55 2.91 2.85
CA LEU A 246 31.71 2.98 3.74
C LEU A 246 31.38 3.75 5.03
N GLU A 247 30.70 4.89 4.91
CA GLU A 247 30.28 5.69 6.06
C GLU A 247 29.34 4.89 6.97
N LEU A 248 28.34 4.20 6.42
CA LEU A 248 27.42 3.36 7.22
C LEU A 248 28.10 2.15 7.87
N CYS A 249 29.16 1.61 7.27
CA CYS A 249 29.94 0.51 7.87
C CYS A 249 30.86 0.98 9.00
N GLN A 250 31.16 2.28 9.07
CA GLN A 250 32.01 2.89 10.09
C GLN A 250 31.22 3.47 11.27
N PHE A 251 29.88 3.34 11.26
CA PHE A 251 29.02 3.81 12.34
C PHE A 251 29.19 2.97 13.60
N ASP A 252 29.57 3.61 14.71
CA ASP A 252 29.61 3.00 16.03
C ASP A 252 28.34 3.33 16.84
N GLU A 253 28.10 2.61 17.95
CA GLU A 253 26.95 2.85 18.86
C GLU A 253 26.73 4.34 19.26
N PRO A 254 27.77 5.14 19.55
CA PRO A 254 27.60 6.56 19.87
C PRO A 254 27.02 7.39 18.71
N ASP A 255 27.35 7.04 17.47
CA ASP A 255 26.86 7.75 16.27
C ASP A 255 25.36 7.47 16.06
N TRP A 256 24.92 6.24 16.34
CA TRP A 256 23.51 5.86 16.33
C TRP A 256 22.69 6.67 17.33
N ASP A 257 23.25 6.95 18.51
CA ASP A 257 22.58 7.78 19.50
C ASP A 257 22.44 9.24 19.05
N ILE A 258 23.36 9.76 18.24
CA ILE A 258 23.25 11.11 17.66
C ILE A 258 22.15 11.14 16.60
N VAL A 259 22.08 10.12 15.74
CA VAL A 259 21.00 10.00 14.73
C VAL A 259 19.63 9.85 15.40
N ARG A 260 19.53 9.08 16.49
CA ARG A 260 18.29 8.97 17.27
C ARG A 260 17.88 10.27 17.97
N ARG A 261 18.86 11.09 18.36
CA ARG A 261 18.64 12.35 19.09
C ARG A 261 18.43 13.57 18.20
N SER A 262 18.88 13.52 16.94
CA SER A 262 18.64 14.59 15.95
C SER A 262 17.15 14.62 15.55
N GLN A 263 16.35 15.27 16.39
CA GLN A 263 14.93 15.52 16.22
C GLN A 263 14.68 16.47 15.03
N GLY A 264 14.61 15.90 13.83
CA GLY A 264 14.00 16.52 12.65
C GLY A 264 12.98 15.61 11.95
N LEU A 265 13.00 14.31 12.25
CA LEU A 265 12.01 13.36 11.79
C LEU A 265 10.86 13.30 12.81
N GLN A 266 9.92 14.24 12.70
CA GLN A 266 8.54 13.93 13.07
C GLN A 266 8.12 12.81 12.12
N GLY A 267 8.45 11.55 12.47
CA GLY A 267 7.88 10.42 11.79
C GLY A 267 6.38 10.64 11.74
N THR A 268 5.76 10.38 10.59
CA THR A 268 4.30 10.15 10.55
C THR A 268 3.96 9.36 11.82
N PRO A 269 2.93 9.72 12.60
CA PRO A 269 2.53 8.93 13.74
C PRO A 269 2.12 7.53 13.21
N THR A 270 3.09 6.67 12.96
CA THR A 270 2.94 5.24 13.13
C THR A 270 2.44 5.21 14.55
N LYS A 271 1.17 4.87 14.74
CA LYS A 271 0.60 4.62 16.06
C LYS A 271 1.75 4.02 16.84
N ARG A 272 2.26 4.74 17.85
CA ARG A 272 3.08 4.06 18.85
C ARG A 272 2.21 2.85 19.12
N ARG A 273 2.74 1.65 18.84
CA ARG A 273 2.32 0.53 19.66
C ARG A 273 2.61 1.09 21.02
N THR A 274 1.56 1.56 21.69
CA THR A 274 1.58 1.73 23.12
C THR A 274 2.36 0.52 23.58
N PRO A 275 3.47 0.68 24.32
CA PRO A 275 3.95 -0.42 25.11
C PRO A 275 2.68 -0.98 25.73
N GLU A 276 2.31 -2.20 25.38
CA GLU A 276 1.15 -2.84 25.98
C GLU A 276 1.54 -2.86 27.45
N GLY A 277 1.08 -1.84 28.18
CA GLY A 277 0.95 -1.92 29.62
C GLY A 277 0.22 -3.23 29.86
N PRO A 278 0.57 -3.95 30.95
CA PRO A 278 0.14 -5.31 31.19
C PRO A 278 -1.33 -5.47 30.76
N VAL A 279 -1.57 -6.22 29.68
CA VAL A 279 -2.91 -6.35 29.10
C VAL A 279 -3.79 -6.92 30.20
N GLU A 280 -4.76 -6.13 30.65
CA GLU A 280 -5.58 -6.52 31.77
C GLU A 280 -6.49 -7.69 31.34
N HIS A 281 -6.20 -8.88 31.86
CA HIS A 281 -6.93 -10.10 31.58
C HIS A 281 -8.12 -10.21 32.53
N LYS A 282 -9.32 -9.91 32.04
CA LYS A 282 -10.57 -10.05 32.78
C LYS A 282 -11.55 -10.98 32.07
N PRO A 283 -12.33 -11.78 32.80
CA PRO A 283 -13.39 -12.58 32.22
C PRO A 283 -14.57 -11.68 31.81
N VAL A 284 -14.96 -11.75 30.54
CA VAL A 284 -16.08 -11.00 29.95
C VAL A 284 -17.11 -11.99 29.41
N LEU A 285 -18.39 -11.76 29.71
CA LEU A 285 -19.48 -12.56 29.17
C LEU A 285 -19.75 -12.17 27.70
N THR A 286 -19.98 -13.15 26.84
CA THR A 286 -20.39 -12.88 25.46
C THR A 286 -21.78 -12.24 25.41
N GLU A 287 -21.92 -11.24 24.53
CA GLU A 287 -23.18 -10.59 24.20
C GLU A 287 -23.98 -11.37 23.14
N GLU A 288 -23.37 -12.37 22.50
CA GLU A 288 -24.07 -13.23 21.54
C GLU A 288 -25.17 -14.04 22.24
N MET A 289 -26.42 -13.79 21.87
CA MET A 289 -27.59 -14.55 22.33
C MET A 289 -27.99 -15.62 21.31
N ARG A 290 -28.55 -16.72 21.80
CA ARG A 290 -29.16 -17.80 21.02
C ARG A 290 -30.58 -18.05 21.52
N LYS A 291 -31.46 -18.59 20.67
CA LYS A 291 -32.79 -19.06 21.10
C LYS A 291 -32.63 -20.14 22.17
N GLY A 292 -33.40 -20.00 23.24
CA GLY A 292 -33.49 -20.97 24.33
C GLY A 292 -34.44 -22.12 23.97
N ASN A 293 -34.58 -23.06 24.90
CA ASN A 293 -35.37 -24.28 24.67
C ASN A 293 -36.88 -24.07 24.85
N THR A 294 -37.29 -22.90 25.36
CA THR A 294 -38.70 -22.52 25.57
C THR A 294 -39.05 -21.39 24.61
N GLU A 295 -40.27 -21.38 24.06
CA GLU A 295 -40.74 -20.29 23.19
C GLU A 295 -40.58 -18.92 23.88
N GLY A 296 -40.02 -17.96 23.16
CA GLY A 296 -39.70 -16.63 23.67
C GLY A 296 -38.43 -16.51 24.54
N SER A 297 -37.83 -17.63 24.98
CA SER A 297 -36.62 -17.57 25.81
C SER A 297 -35.35 -17.35 24.97
N THR A 298 -34.42 -16.54 25.49
CA THR A 298 -33.07 -16.36 24.92
C THR A 298 -32.01 -16.74 25.95
N LYS A 299 -30.93 -17.39 25.51
CA LYS A 299 -29.80 -17.78 26.36
C LYS A 299 -28.52 -17.24 25.74
N ARG A 300 -27.50 -16.92 26.55
CA ARG A 300 -26.17 -16.56 26.02
C ARG A 300 -25.57 -17.75 25.28
N ARG A 301 -24.86 -17.47 24.19
CA ARG A 301 -24.15 -18.48 23.41
C ARG A 301 -22.98 -19.00 24.22
N THR A 302 -22.82 -20.30 24.29
CA THR A 302 -21.67 -20.95 24.93
C THR A 302 -20.70 -21.44 23.84
N ARG A 303 -19.42 -21.46 24.18
CA ARG A 303 -18.34 -22.00 23.34
C ARG A 303 -17.47 -22.93 24.19
N ALA A 304 -16.78 -23.85 23.54
CA ALA A 304 -15.86 -24.75 24.20
C ALA A 304 -14.73 -23.99 24.91
N CYS A 305 -14.58 -24.23 26.20
CA CYS A 305 -13.50 -23.73 27.03
C CYS A 305 -12.18 -24.38 26.59
N LYS A 306 -11.16 -23.55 26.36
CA LYS A 306 -9.89 -24.04 25.79
C LYS A 306 -9.11 -24.94 26.74
N VAL A 307 -9.10 -24.62 28.04
CA VAL A 307 -8.44 -25.43 29.07
C VAL A 307 -9.12 -26.79 29.23
N CYS A 308 -10.45 -26.83 29.40
CA CYS A 308 -11.21 -28.09 29.43
C CYS A 308 -10.98 -28.95 28.18
N THR A 309 -10.88 -28.33 27.01
CA THR A 309 -10.63 -29.04 25.75
C THR A 309 -9.24 -29.68 25.72
N ILE A 310 -8.23 -29.01 26.28
CA ILE A 310 -6.84 -29.49 26.31
C ILE A 310 -6.63 -30.53 27.40
N LEU A 311 -7.19 -30.32 28.60
CA LEU A 311 -7.10 -31.27 29.71
C LEU A 311 -7.97 -32.52 29.51
N LYS A 312 -8.87 -32.52 28.50
CA LYS A 312 -9.77 -33.64 28.13
C LYS A 312 -10.39 -34.37 29.32
N GLU A 313 -10.82 -33.64 30.35
CA GLU A 313 -11.64 -34.24 31.40
C GLU A 313 -13.05 -34.49 30.87
N LYS A 314 -13.49 -35.74 30.96
CA LYS A 314 -14.80 -36.26 30.53
C LYS A 314 -15.96 -35.78 31.41
N ILE A 315 -15.87 -34.59 32.00
CA ILE A 315 -16.87 -34.07 32.94
C ILE A 315 -17.72 -33.02 32.23
N ASN A 316 -19.02 -33.32 32.14
CA ASN A 316 -20.07 -32.45 31.64
C ASN A 316 -19.85 -30.98 32.04
N GLY A 317 -19.72 -30.09 31.05
CA GLY A 317 -19.59 -28.64 31.28
C GLY A 317 -18.30 -27.99 30.79
N GLY A 318 -17.77 -28.46 29.64
CA GLY A 318 -16.67 -27.84 28.91
C GLY A 318 -17.06 -26.58 28.11
N ASP A 319 -18.31 -26.15 28.17
CA ASP A 319 -18.84 -24.98 27.48
C ASP A 319 -18.95 -23.79 28.43
N THR A 320 -18.55 -22.60 27.97
CA THR A 320 -18.58 -21.35 28.73
C THR A 320 -19.07 -20.20 27.86
N SER A 321 -19.80 -19.26 28.47
CA SER A 321 -20.17 -17.98 27.87
C SER A 321 -19.14 -16.88 28.13
N SER A 322 -18.09 -17.18 28.91
CA SER A 322 -17.06 -16.21 29.29
C SER A 322 -15.80 -16.36 28.43
N TYR A 323 -15.25 -15.24 27.96
CA TYR A 323 -13.97 -15.16 27.26
C TYR A 323 -13.04 -14.14 27.94
N CYS A 324 -11.74 -14.23 27.70
CA CYS A 324 -10.78 -13.28 28.23
C CYS A 324 -10.67 -12.03 27.34
N SER A 325 -10.76 -10.83 27.94
CA SER A 325 -10.60 -9.54 27.27
C SER A 325 -9.28 -9.38 26.53
N GLY A 326 -8.20 -9.94 27.08
CA GLY A 326 -6.84 -9.75 26.58
C GLY A 326 -6.27 -10.89 25.74
N CYS A 327 -6.91 -12.06 25.70
CA CYS A 327 -6.36 -13.23 24.99
C CYS A 327 -6.99 -13.44 23.62
N VAL A 328 -6.13 -13.60 22.61
CA VAL A 328 -6.52 -13.88 21.23
C VAL A 328 -5.67 -15.01 20.65
N LEU A 329 -6.31 -16.02 20.06
CA LEU A 329 -5.65 -17.11 19.35
C LEU A 329 -5.41 -16.70 17.90
N GLN A 330 -4.16 -16.81 17.47
CA GLN A 330 -3.78 -16.77 16.05
C GLN A 330 -3.90 -18.19 15.48
N ALA A 331 -4.74 -18.37 14.47
CA ALA A 331 -4.82 -19.64 13.75
C ALA A 331 -3.69 -19.70 12.72
N SER A 332 -2.91 -20.79 12.71
CA SER A 332 -1.94 -21.07 11.65
C SER A 332 -2.68 -21.14 10.30
N GLY A 333 -2.48 -20.12 9.46
CA GLY A 333 -2.92 -20.12 8.06
C GLY A 333 -4.29 -19.50 7.72
N LYS A 334 -5.00 -18.81 8.64
CA LYS A 334 -6.20 -18.02 8.27
C LYS A 334 -6.24 -16.66 8.99
N SER A 335 -6.63 -15.59 8.28
CA SER A 335 -6.59 -14.18 8.74
C SER A 335 -7.57 -13.79 9.86
N LYS A 336 -8.17 -14.74 10.57
CA LYS A 336 -9.15 -14.46 11.64
C LYS A 336 -8.57 -14.83 13.00
N SER A 337 -8.34 -13.81 13.80
CA SER A 337 -7.98 -13.94 15.21
C SER A 337 -9.24 -14.33 16.01
N SER A 338 -9.13 -15.29 16.93
CA SER A 338 -10.27 -15.83 17.67
C SER A 338 -10.16 -15.58 19.17
N ARG A 339 -11.26 -15.21 19.83
CA ARG A 339 -11.30 -14.98 21.29
C ARG A 339 -11.07 -16.29 22.06
N VAL A 340 -10.44 -16.19 23.23
CA VAL A 340 -10.21 -17.35 24.12
C VAL A 340 -11.32 -17.48 25.14
N TYR A 341 -12.12 -18.54 25.04
CA TYR A 341 -13.20 -18.87 25.96
C TYR A 341 -12.68 -19.73 27.13
N LEU A 342 -12.99 -19.32 28.37
CA LEU A 342 -12.48 -19.92 29.61
C LEU A 342 -13.60 -20.04 30.67
N CYS A 343 -13.63 -21.15 31.40
CA CYS A 343 -14.52 -21.33 32.55
C CYS A 343 -13.98 -20.59 33.77
N CYS A 344 -14.79 -19.74 34.40
CA CYS A 344 -14.41 -19.00 35.61
C CYS A 344 -14.67 -19.79 36.91
N LYS A 345 -15.37 -20.92 36.85
CA LYS A 345 -15.61 -21.77 38.03
C LYS A 345 -14.37 -22.63 38.31
N VAL A 346 -14.01 -22.76 39.57
CA VAL A 346 -13.00 -23.72 40.04
C VAL A 346 -13.51 -25.12 39.73
N LYS A 347 -12.82 -25.83 38.85
CA LYS A 347 -13.26 -27.13 38.32
C LYS A 347 -12.15 -28.15 38.18
N ASN A 348 -10.89 -27.71 38.05
CA ASN A 348 -9.77 -28.60 37.78
C ASN A 348 -8.77 -28.55 38.94
N ILE A 349 -8.13 -29.68 39.22
CA ILE A 349 -6.95 -29.74 40.07
C ILE A 349 -5.74 -29.64 39.15
N TYR A 350 -4.97 -28.55 39.25
CA TYR A 350 -3.76 -28.34 38.47
C TYR A 350 -2.64 -27.93 39.42
N ASP A 351 -1.51 -28.63 39.33
CA ASP A 351 -0.36 -28.46 40.23
C ASP A 351 -0.75 -28.63 41.72
N GLY A 352 -1.54 -29.68 42.01
CA GLY A 352 -2.00 -30.00 43.36
C GLY A 352 -3.03 -29.04 43.97
N LYS A 353 -3.41 -27.95 43.27
CA LYS A 353 -4.37 -26.94 43.75
C LYS A 353 -5.64 -26.91 42.90
N ALA A 354 -6.79 -26.70 43.55
CA ALA A 354 -8.06 -26.47 42.86
C ALA A 354 -8.04 -25.06 42.23
N ARG A 355 -8.16 -24.98 40.90
CA ARG A 355 -8.09 -23.73 40.12
C ARG A 355 -9.23 -23.64 39.10
N SER A 356 -9.59 -22.41 38.70
CA SER A 356 -10.47 -22.21 37.54
C SER A 356 -9.72 -22.40 36.23
N CYS A 357 -10.45 -22.60 35.12
CA CYS A 357 -9.80 -22.63 33.80
C CYS A 357 -9.21 -21.27 33.43
N PHE A 358 -9.74 -20.17 33.98
CA PHE A 358 -9.18 -18.85 33.80
C PHE A 358 -7.78 -18.77 34.43
N ASP A 359 -7.65 -19.19 35.69
CA ASP A 359 -6.38 -19.14 36.43
C ASP A 359 -5.34 -20.08 35.84
N ILE A 360 -5.76 -21.28 35.40
CA ILE A 360 -4.85 -22.21 34.72
C ILE A 360 -4.31 -21.60 33.42
N TRP A 361 -5.16 -20.91 32.65
CA TRP A 361 -4.72 -20.29 31.39
C TRP A 361 -3.73 -19.15 31.61
N HIS A 362 -3.98 -18.31 32.61
CA HIS A 362 -3.21 -17.09 32.86
C HIS A 362 -1.97 -17.35 33.73
N GLU A 363 -2.13 -18.02 34.87
CA GLU A 363 -1.04 -18.24 35.84
C GLU A 363 -0.18 -19.44 35.46
N CYS A 364 -0.79 -20.56 35.06
CA CYS A 364 -0.05 -21.80 34.80
C CYS A 364 0.46 -21.88 33.34
N TRP A 365 -0.36 -21.49 32.37
CA TRP A 365 -0.02 -21.58 30.95
C TRP A 365 0.52 -20.27 30.36
N ARG A 366 0.75 -19.25 31.20
CA ARG A 366 1.25 -17.92 30.80
C ARG A 366 0.52 -17.37 29.57
N ASN A 367 -0.78 -17.12 29.72
CA ASN A 367 -1.66 -16.62 28.66
C ASN A 367 -1.75 -17.55 27.43
N GLY A 368 -1.52 -18.85 27.63
CA GLY A 368 -1.58 -19.87 26.58
C GLY A 368 -0.28 -20.11 25.80
N ALA A 369 0.83 -19.52 26.25
CA ALA A 369 2.18 -19.74 25.71
C ALA A 369 2.74 -21.11 26.08
N LEU A 370 2.45 -21.60 27.28
CA LEU A 370 2.93 -22.89 27.81
C LEU A 370 1.84 -23.98 27.80
N LYS A 371 0.79 -23.81 26.98
CA LYS A 371 -0.27 -24.82 26.91
C LYS A 371 0.28 -26.15 26.37
N PRO A 372 -0.14 -27.30 26.91
CA PRO A 372 0.28 -28.61 26.41
C PRO A 372 -0.06 -28.77 24.92
N SER A 373 0.94 -29.14 24.11
CA SER A 373 0.74 -29.63 22.75
C SER A 373 0.06 -30.99 22.84
N GLY A 374 -0.97 -31.24 22.02
CA GLY A 374 -1.79 -32.46 22.07
C GLY A 374 -1.07 -33.77 21.75
N ASP A 375 0.26 -33.76 21.61
CA ASP A 375 1.09 -34.92 21.29
C ASP A 375 1.95 -35.33 22.50
N GLY A 376 1.55 -36.44 23.13
CA GLY A 376 2.47 -37.34 23.82
C GLY A 376 2.85 -37.00 25.26
N LYS A 377 2.01 -37.43 26.22
CA LYS A 377 2.34 -38.47 27.22
C LYS A 377 1.33 -38.43 28.38
N ARG A 378 0.63 -39.55 28.54
CA ARG A 378 -0.18 -39.88 29.72
C ARG A 378 0.74 -39.81 30.95
N SER A 379 0.48 -38.87 31.85
CA SER A 379 0.98 -38.97 33.22
C SER A 379 0.11 -40.00 33.93
N THR A 380 0.72 -41.15 34.21
CA THR A 380 0.15 -42.27 34.94
C THR A 380 -0.24 -41.80 36.35
N ARG A 381 -1.53 -41.91 36.68
CA ARG A 381 -1.96 -42.00 38.08
C ARG A 381 -2.68 -43.32 38.28
N VAL A 382 -2.10 -44.13 39.14
CA VAL A 382 -2.59 -45.43 39.61
C VAL A 382 -3.85 -45.21 40.44
N GLN A 383 -4.97 -45.84 40.05
CA GLN A 383 -5.86 -46.48 41.01
C GLN A 383 -6.83 -47.49 40.34
N LEU A 384 -6.61 -48.75 40.72
CA LEU A 384 -7.52 -49.88 40.96
C LEU A 384 -8.58 -50.30 39.92
N LYS A 385 -8.52 -51.60 39.64
CA LYS A 385 -9.38 -52.45 38.79
C LYS A 385 -10.88 -52.31 39.07
N ASN A 386 -11.69 -52.46 38.02
CA ASN A 386 -12.60 -53.60 37.89
C ASN A 386 -13.06 -53.79 36.43
N ASP A 387 -13.40 -55.04 36.15
CA ASP A 387 -13.44 -55.74 34.86
C ASP A 387 -14.54 -55.33 33.87
N GLY A 388 -14.35 -55.72 32.60
CA GLY A 388 -15.46 -56.09 31.71
C GLY A 388 -15.26 -55.81 30.21
N GLY A 389 -14.88 -56.85 29.45
CA GLY A 389 -15.53 -57.22 28.18
C GLY A 389 -15.13 -56.55 26.87
N ASP A 390 -14.26 -57.24 26.13
CA ASP A 390 -14.38 -57.69 24.72
C ASP A 390 -14.66 -56.76 23.51
N ASP A 391 -13.85 -57.10 22.49
CA ASP A 391 -14.11 -57.22 21.05
C ASP A 391 -14.06 -56.01 20.10
N ASP A 392 -12.89 -55.94 19.45
CA ASP A 392 -12.65 -56.21 18.02
C ASP A 392 -13.19 -55.32 16.88
N ALA A 393 -12.32 -55.28 15.86
CA ALA A 393 -12.52 -54.99 14.44
C ALA A 393 -12.38 -53.53 13.94
N VAL A 394 -11.25 -53.34 13.26
CA VAL A 394 -10.89 -52.28 12.31
C VAL A 394 -10.98 -52.92 10.89
N PRO A 395 -10.70 -52.20 9.78
CA PRO A 395 -11.50 -51.23 9.00
C PRO A 395 -11.78 -51.74 7.57
N GLN A 396 -12.60 -51.05 6.76
CA GLN A 396 -12.34 -51.00 5.30
C GLN A 396 -12.71 -49.67 4.64
N ASN A 397 -11.76 -49.22 3.82
CA ASN A 397 -11.80 -48.16 2.82
C ASN A 397 -12.95 -48.29 1.81
N HIS A 398 -13.41 -47.17 1.25
CA HIS A 398 -13.62 -47.10 -0.20
C HIS A 398 -13.50 -45.67 -0.76
N GLN A 399 -13.11 -45.68 -2.04
CA GLN A 399 -12.57 -44.62 -2.88
C GLN A 399 -13.58 -43.56 -3.34
N GLY A 400 -13.07 -42.34 -3.54
CA GLY A 400 -13.13 -41.60 -4.81
C GLY A 400 -14.49 -41.17 -5.38
N LYS A 401 -14.65 -39.85 -5.63
CA LYS A 401 -14.77 -39.31 -7.00
C LYS A 401 -14.86 -37.77 -7.01
N SER A 402 -14.17 -37.25 -8.03
CA SER A 402 -14.18 -35.89 -8.57
C SER A 402 -15.57 -35.41 -9.00
N ARG A 403 -15.84 -34.11 -8.87
CA ARG A 403 -16.58 -33.31 -9.87
C ARG A 403 -16.36 -31.80 -9.68
N ARG A 404 -15.86 -31.16 -10.75
CA ARG A 404 -16.00 -29.73 -11.06
C ARG A 404 -17.48 -29.35 -11.13
N LEU A 405 -17.79 -28.09 -10.86
CA LEU A 405 -18.86 -27.34 -11.52
C LEU A 405 -18.54 -25.83 -11.53
N GLN A 406 -18.63 -25.31 -12.76
CA GLN A 406 -18.84 -23.94 -13.28
C GLN A 406 -18.07 -22.75 -12.71
#